data_AF-A0A968H7S4-F1
#
_entry.id   AF-A0A968H7S4-F1
#
_cell.length_a   1.000
_cell.length_b   1.000
_cell.length_c   1.000
_cell.angle_alpha   90.00
_cell.angle_beta   90.00
_cell.angle_gamma   90.00
#
_symmetry.space_group_name_H-M   'P 1'
#
loop_
_entity.id
_entity.type
_entity.pdbx_description
1 polymer ?
#
loop_
_entity_poly.entity_id
_entity_poly.type
_entity_poly.pdbx_seq_one_letter_code
_entity_poly.pdbx_strand_id
1 'polypeptide(L)'
;DKQGNMALGYSASSSTVKPSIRFTGRLATDPLNTMQTETVAKAGSGSQLANLNRWGDYSAMSIDPVDDCTFWYTNEYLKSNGTFNWSTWIMSFKFPGCQ
;
A
#
# COMPACT_ATOMS: atom_id res chain seq x y z
N ASP A 1 -13.14 -2.51 7.28
CA ASP A 1 -14.43 -2.09 6.70
C ASP A 1 -15.55 -2.44 7.68
N LYS A 2 -16.80 -2.14 7.35
CA LYS A 2 -17.97 -2.45 8.19
C LYS A 2 -18.18 -3.94 8.47
N GLN A 3 -17.55 -4.82 7.71
CA GLN A 3 -17.61 -6.28 7.93
C GLN A 3 -16.50 -6.79 8.84
N GLY A 4 -15.64 -5.90 9.36
CA GLY A 4 -14.51 -6.28 10.20
C GLY A 4 -13.30 -6.78 9.40
N ASN A 5 -13.28 -6.62 8.07
CA ASN A 5 -12.11 -6.93 7.26
C ASN A 5 -11.05 -5.85 7.44
N MET A 6 -9.80 -6.24 7.25
CA MET A 6 -8.62 -5.39 7.44
C MET A 6 -7.81 -5.31 6.17
N ALA A 7 -7.39 -4.09 5.81
CA ALA A 7 -6.39 -3.84 4.78
C ALA A 7 -5.05 -3.44 5.43
N LEU A 8 -3.95 -3.81 4.78
CA LEU A 8 -2.61 -3.38 5.16
C LEU A 8 -1.84 -2.97 3.90
N GLY A 9 -1.44 -1.71 3.82
CA GLY A 9 -0.56 -1.17 2.78
C GLY A 9 0.86 -0.96 3.29
N TYR A 10 1.86 -1.20 2.45
CA TYR A 10 3.27 -1.04 2.80
C TYR A 10 4.15 -0.79 1.57
N SER A 11 5.38 -0.35 1.83
CA SER A 11 6.45 -0.32 0.84
C SER A 11 7.24 -1.63 0.86
N ALA A 12 7.53 -2.17 -0.32
CA ALA A 12 8.36 -3.35 -0.48
C ALA A 12 9.61 -3.01 -1.30
N SER A 13 10.78 -3.45 -0.81
CA SER A 13 12.06 -3.22 -1.47
C SER A 13 13.04 -4.36 -1.21
N SER A 14 13.96 -4.57 -2.15
CA SER A 14 15.08 -5.49 -2.00
C SER A 14 16.21 -5.05 -2.96
N SER A 15 17.26 -5.86 -3.08
CA SER A 15 18.29 -5.66 -4.12
C SER A 15 17.72 -5.73 -5.55
N THR A 16 16.61 -6.45 -5.76
CA THR A 16 15.96 -6.64 -7.06
C THR A 16 14.63 -5.90 -7.20
N VAL A 17 14.03 -5.45 -6.10
CA VAL A 17 12.76 -4.72 -6.07
C VAL A 17 13.03 -3.27 -5.68
N LYS A 18 12.83 -2.36 -6.62
CA LYS A 18 12.81 -0.92 -6.32
C LYS A 18 11.60 -0.62 -5.42
N PRO A 19 11.71 0.33 -4.46
CA PRO A 19 10.62 0.69 -3.55
C PRO A 19 9.27 0.77 -4.26
N SER A 20 8.44 -0.25 -3.99
CA SER A 20 7.16 -0.48 -4.64
C SER A 20 6.05 -0.43 -3.62
N ILE A 21 4.87 -0.04 -4.05
CA ILE A 21 3.68 0.01 -3.20
C ILE A 21 2.97 -1.33 -3.31
N ARG A 22 2.79 -1.99 -2.18
CA ARG A 22 2.07 -3.26 -2.07
C ARG A 22 0.98 -3.14 -1.01
N PHE A 23 -0.02 -3.99 -1.15
CA PHE A 23 -1.06 -4.12 -0.14
C PHE A 23 -1.47 -5.58 -0.02
N THR A 24 -1.96 -5.92 1.16
CA THR A 24 -2.66 -7.18 1.42
C THR A 24 -3.88 -6.86 2.28
N GLY A 25 -4.64 -7.89 2.60
CA GLY A 25 -5.78 -7.79 3.47
C GLY A 25 -6.11 -9.12 4.13
N ARG A 26 -7.15 -9.09 4.95
CA ARG A 26 -7.76 -10.29 5.51
C ARG A 26 -9.24 -10.06 5.75
N LEU A 27 -10.02 -11.11 5.54
CA LEU A 27 -11.41 -11.16 5.95
C LEU A 27 -11.51 -11.36 7.46
N ALA A 28 -12.62 -10.94 8.06
CA ALA A 28 -12.92 -11.24 9.45
C ALA A 28 -12.94 -12.76 9.75
N THR A 29 -13.24 -13.57 8.73
CA THR A 29 -13.31 -15.04 8.80
C THR A 29 -11.97 -15.74 8.53
N ASP A 30 -10.93 -15.02 8.11
CA ASP A 30 -9.62 -15.63 7.84
C ASP A 30 -8.98 -16.12 9.16
N PRO A 31 -8.29 -17.28 9.17
CA PRO A 31 -7.62 -17.80 10.35
C PRO A 31 -6.74 -16.77 11.04
N LEU A 32 -6.65 -16.84 12.37
CA LEU A 32 -5.81 -15.94 13.14
C LEU A 32 -4.34 -16.03 12.68
N ASN A 33 -3.64 -14.90 12.74
CA ASN A 33 -2.25 -14.74 12.33
C ASN A 33 -2.01 -15.01 10.83
N THR A 34 -3.02 -14.84 9.99
CA THR A 34 -2.87 -14.94 8.53
C THR A 34 -3.30 -13.64 7.83
N MET A 35 -2.62 -13.36 6.72
CA MET A 35 -2.98 -12.35 5.72
C MET A 35 -3.13 -13.06 4.38
N GLN A 36 -3.94 -12.49 3.49
CA GLN A 36 -4.07 -12.99 2.13
C GLN A 36 -2.82 -12.70 1.29
N THR A 37 -2.79 -13.21 0.07
CA THR A 37 -1.73 -12.93 -0.88
C THR A 37 -1.62 -11.42 -1.13
N GLU A 38 -0.41 -10.89 -1.07
CA GLU A 38 -0.16 -9.49 -1.38
C GLU A 38 -0.36 -9.18 -2.88
N THR A 39 -0.72 -7.93 -3.18
CA THR A 39 -0.82 -7.39 -4.52
C THR A 39 0.13 -6.21 -4.69
N VAL A 40 0.78 -6.11 -5.86
CA VAL A 40 1.60 -4.95 -6.24
C VAL A 40 0.69 -3.87 -6.79
N ALA A 41 0.43 -2.82 -6.01
CA ALA A 41 -0.34 -1.66 -6.44
C ALA A 41 0.42 -0.81 -7.47
N LYS A 42 1.71 -0.59 -7.19
CA LYS A 42 2.59 0.20 -8.05
C LYS A 42 4.02 -0.30 -7.92
N ALA A 43 4.54 -0.87 -9.01
CA ALA A 43 5.97 -1.15 -9.11
C ALA A 43 6.75 0.17 -9.19
N GLY A 44 7.75 0.31 -8.32
CA GLY A 44 8.70 1.42 -8.36
C GLY A 44 9.68 1.27 -9.53
N SER A 45 10.23 2.39 -10.00
CA SER A 45 11.23 2.42 -11.07
C SER A 45 12.54 3.09 -10.63
N GLY A 46 12.62 3.50 -9.36
CA GLY A 46 13.80 4.12 -8.78
C GLY A 46 13.93 3.90 -7.28
N SER A 47 15.10 4.25 -6.75
CA SER A 47 15.44 4.23 -5.32
C SER A 47 16.03 5.57 -4.91
N GLN A 48 15.86 5.94 -3.63
CA GLN A 48 16.58 7.07 -3.05
C GLN A 48 18.09 6.83 -3.15
N LEU A 49 18.84 7.92 -3.35
CA LEU A 49 20.30 7.89 -3.27
C LEU A 49 20.77 7.90 -1.80
N ALA A 50 22.03 7.51 -1.57
CA ALA A 50 22.59 7.19 -0.24
C ALA A 50 22.60 8.34 0.79
N ASN A 51 22.22 9.56 0.40
CA ASN A 51 22.18 10.73 1.27
C ASN A 51 20.81 10.97 1.93
N LEU A 52 19.83 10.06 1.76
CA LEU A 52 18.51 10.15 2.38
C LEU A 52 18.26 8.97 3.32
N ASN A 53 17.53 9.25 4.41
CA ASN A 53 17.22 8.27 5.46
C ASN A 53 15.73 8.25 5.86
N ARG A 54 14.90 9.08 5.22
CA ARG A 54 13.45 9.15 5.49
C ARG A 54 12.67 8.56 4.32
N TRP A 55 11.74 7.66 4.65
CA TRP A 55 10.83 6.99 3.73
C TRP A 55 9.54 6.62 4.46
N GLY A 56 8.42 6.63 3.75
CA GLY A 56 7.09 6.26 4.25
C GLY A 56 6.34 7.39 4.94
N ASP A 57 6.88 8.60 4.98
CA ASP A 57 6.22 9.78 5.57
C ASP A 57 4.89 10.09 4.85
N TYR A 58 4.78 9.74 3.58
CA TYR A 58 3.64 10.00 2.71
C TYR A 58 2.87 8.71 2.39
N SER A 59 2.40 8.03 3.43
CA SER A 59 1.57 6.81 3.32
C SER A 59 0.33 6.92 4.20
N ALA A 60 -0.86 6.65 3.63
CA ALA A 60 -2.11 6.67 4.37
C ALA A 60 -3.13 5.70 3.77
N MET A 61 -3.83 4.96 4.65
CA MET A 61 -4.96 4.10 4.32
C MET A 61 -6.20 4.64 5.05
N SER A 62 -7.30 4.80 4.33
CA SER A 62 -8.58 5.25 4.91
C SER A 62 -9.73 4.46 4.31
N ILE A 63 -10.83 4.34 5.05
CA ILE A 63 -12.07 3.74 4.56
C ILE A 63 -13.00 4.88 4.12
N ASP A 64 -13.66 4.69 2.98
CA ASP A 64 -14.67 5.61 2.46
C ASP A 64 -15.90 5.59 3.38
N PRO A 65 -16.27 6.72 4.01
CA PRO A 65 -17.39 6.76 4.94
C PRO A 65 -18.77 6.67 4.24
N VAL A 66 -18.83 6.72 2.91
CA VAL A 66 -20.09 6.59 2.17
C VAL A 66 -20.58 5.13 2.18
N ASP A 67 -19.66 4.17 2.07
CA ASP A 67 -20.00 2.74 2.00
C ASP A 67 -19.41 1.91 3.15
N ASP A 68 -18.50 2.48 3.94
CA ASP A 68 -17.68 1.82 4.97
C ASP A 68 -16.96 0.55 4.46
N CYS A 69 -16.76 0.41 3.14
CA CYS A 69 -16.25 -0.77 2.45
C CYS A 69 -15.03 -0.48 1.58
N THR A 70 -15.00 0.67 0.91
CA THR A 70 -13.93 1.02 -0.03
C THR A 70 -12.73 1.55 0.73
N PHE A 71 -11.58 0.90 0.55
CA PHE A 71 -10.31 1.37 1.06
C PHE A 71 -9.65 2.28 0.04
N TRP A 72 -9.24 3.46 0.46
CA TRP A 72 -8.38 4.37 -0.28
C TRP A 72 -6.97 4.30 0.28
N TYR A 73 -6.01 3.98 -0.58
CA TYR A 73 -4.60 3.87 -0.22
C TYR A 73 -3.75 4.85 -1.03
N THR A 74 -2.98 5.66 -0.32
CA THR A 74 -1.99 6.58 -0.86
C THR A 74 -0.61 6.19 -0.34
N ASN A 75 0.39 6.11 -1.22
CA ASN A 75 1.78 5.94 -0.81
C ASN A 75 2.74 6.59 -1.82
N GLU A 76 3.99 6.82 -1.40
CA GLU A 76 5.07 7.30 -2.23
C GLU A 76 5.81 6.19 -2.98
N TYR A 77 6.33 6.54 -4.15
CA TYR A 77 7.23 5.71 -4.95
C TYR A 77 8.17 6.62 -5.77
N LEU A 78 9.25 6.05 -6.34
CA LEU A 78 10.13 6.80 -7.24
C LEU A 78 9.96 6.34 -8.69
N LYS A 79 9.85 7.32 -9.60
CA LYS A 79 9.84 7.11 -11.06
C LYS A 79 11.24 6.86 -11.65
N SER A 80 12.28 7.33 -10.97
CA SER A 80 13.70 7.13 -11.30
C SER A 80 14.53 7.33 -10.04
N ASN A 81 15.78 6.85 -10.03
CA ASN A 81 16.67 7.09 -8.89
C ASN A 81 16.88 8.59 -8.67
N GLY A 82 16.89 9.04 -7.42
CA GLY A 82 17.10 10.46 -7.13
C GLY A 82 17.03 10.84 -5.65
N THR A 83 17.06 12.15 -5.42
CA THR A 83 17.01 12.77 -4.09
C THR A 83 15.78 13.67 -4.04
N PHE A 84 14.87 13.46 -3.08
CA PHE A 84 13.61 14.20 -2.93
C PHE A 84 12.72 14.24 -4.19
N ASN A 85 12.77 13.19 -5.03
CA ASN A 85 12.01 13.08 -6.28
C ASN A 85 10.90 12.02 -6.20
N TRP A 86 10.35 11.79 -5.01
CA TRP A 86 9.23 10.87 -4.83
C TRP A 86 7.99 11.38 -5.57
N SER A 87 7.10 10.46 -5.87
CA SER A 87 5.81 10.70 -6.51
C SER A 87 4.74 9.94 -5.74
N THR A 88 3.52 10.43 -5.79
CA THR A 88 2.38 9.78 -5.12
C THR A 88 1.68 8.84 -6.09
N TRP A 89 1.26 7.68 -5.58
CA TRP A 89 0.24 6.85 -6.22
C TRP A 89 -0.95 6.70 -5.28
N ILE A 90 -2.15 6.78 -5.85
CA ILE A 90 -3.41 6.62 -5.14
C ILE A 90 -4.16 5.47 -5.80
N MET A 91 -4.67 4.56 -4.98
CA MET A 91 -5.53 3.47 -5.43
C MET A 91 -6.72 3.30 -4.50
N SER A 92 -7.75 2.63 -4.99
CA SER A 92 -8.83 2.11 -4.14
C SER A 92 -9.10 0.64 -4.43
N PHE A 93 -9.64 -0.04 -3.43
CA PHE A 93 -10.09 -1.43 -3.54
C PHE A 93 -11.12 -1.73 -2.45
N LYS A 94 -11.87 -2.82 -2.62
CA LYS A 94 -12.82 -3.33 -1.64
C LYS A 94 -12.78 -4.85 -1.62
N PHE A 95 -13.09 -5.47 -0.48
CA PHE A 95 -13.23 -6.92 -0.42
C PHE A 95 -14.50 -7.38 -1.14
N PRO A 96 -14.46 -8.51 -1.86
CA PRO A 96 -15.67 -9.15 -2.37
C PRO A 96 -16.67 -9.39 -1.23
N GLY A 97 -17.93 -9.04 -1.46
CA GLY A 97 -19.00 -9.21 -0.47
C GLY A 97 -19.24 -8.00 0.44
N CYS A 98 -18.37 -6.99 0.45
CA CYS A 98 -18.66 -5.70 1.08
C CYS A 98 -19.45 -4.80 0.13
N GLN A 99 -20.71 -4.55 0.50
CA GLN A 99 -21.68 -3.70 -0.20
C GLN A 99 -22.26 -2.69 0.77
#